data_AF-A0A0C9M0E7-F1
#
_entry.id   AF-A0A0C9M0E7-F1
#
_cell.length_a   1.000
_cell.length_b   1.000
_cell.length_c   1.000
_cell.angle_alpha   90.00
_cell.angle_beta   90.00
_cell.angle_gamma   90.00
#
_symmetry.space_group_name_H-M   'P 1'
#
loop_
_entity.id
_entity.type
_entity.pdbx_description
1 polymer ?
#
loop_
_entity_poly.entity_id
_entity_poly.type
_entity_poly.pdbx_seq_one_letter_code
_entity_poly.pdbx_strand_id
1 'polypeptide(L)'
;MSIIPATRNKRLLKPEQDHIQWELTQGHSKRYCSEVFHMRQHSNHLTTTEELAYKFVQFLYNTKEADTNLAQFAKDITYMCQNVAFSSLQFNQIVSEQAVNSVRMLEYYYKLYTRLNILALSLPSILQHVENLDETLLNLISQNESVAKAYIPHLPDQLRDAFFEKDGRQLTSWTALMDSSNAQRLHLILEHYADSMPFDQLKTILIRLMSFHKILPKDADENLNICFYRQLRHVKQSLFNSTTQKQTKAYDSFLAKKPIYLLISQWFFEFNVASENSLTEFIAHIASMSSSQERGSEVMDMSVLLYSYFTGCKDLNASGGDVLRIFDIIEAVNTAVRQSLERDESNELGVVLTLTQIALEHMHTSVGYTYASWFEATFVRPSSILDKRTSAIFIKILQQMTLYELPSILQIQGKALSNCSAIPNAQEYVSAVRKRLVELGLNQHLKKYPVSIMTPLQAESITEALNIPDEVEQVLQQFAQKNNTVPKTLLQASVFQRKWFVSTFLPKLFAWQSSGHMEARNSLIMALKKINKIPDSLYKPFIQQQQQQSKRK
;
A
#
# COMPACT_ATOMS: atom_id res chain seq x y z
N MET A 1 -14.32 55.74 -0.53
CA MET A 1 -13.42 55.02 0.38
C MET A 1 -12.31 54.42 -0.45
N SER A 2 -11.07 54.83 -0.18
CA SER A 2 -9.86 54.42 -0.90
C SER A 2 -9.56 52.95 -0.62
N ILE A 3 -9.58 52.12 -1.66
CA ILE A 3 -9.18 50.71 -1.62
C ILE A 3 -7.66 50.68 -1.47
N ILE A 4 -7.17 50.33 -0.29
CA ILE A 4 -5.75 50.12 -0.02
C ILE A 4 -5.45 48.66 -0.40
N PRO A 5 -4.54 48.36 -1.35
CA PRO A 5 -4.14 46.99 -1.62
C PRO A 5 -3.31 46.47 -0.46
N ALA A 6 -3.77 45.40 0.17
CA ALA A 6 -2.95 44.65 1.12
C ALA A 6 -1.98 43.77 0.31
N THR A 7 -0.68 44.00 0.48
CA THR A 7 0.36 43.13 -0.07
C THR A 7 0.98 42.34 1.06
N ARG A 8 1.02 41.01 0.94
CA ARG A 8 1.73 40.14 1.89
C ARG A 8 2.87 39.43 1.18
N ASN A 9 4.09 39.68 1.64
CA ASN A 9 5.24 38.86 1.34
C ASN A 9 5.29 37.69 2.34
N LYS A 10 5.01 36.46 1.88
CA LYS A 10 5.66 35.23 2.40
C LYS A 10 5.35 34.01 1.53
N ARG A 11 6.42 33.24 1.24
CA ARG A 11 6.37 31.88 0.70
C ARG A 11 5.57 30.98 1.64
N LEU A 12 4.52 30.34 1.12
CA LEU A 12 3.87 29.22 1.77
C LEU A 12 4.65 27.95 1.44
N LEU A 13 5.05 27.18 2.45
CA LEU A 13 5.76 25.91 2.29
C LEU A 13 4.81 24.72 2.08
N LYS A 14 3.51 24.88 2.40
CA LYS A 14 2.45 23.89 2.17
C LYS A 14 1.08 24.54 1.90
N PRO A 15 0.18 23.91 1.11
CA PRO A 15 -1.13 24.46 0.75
C PRO A 15 -2.11 24.67 1.94
N GLU A 16 -1.97 23.89 3.01
CA GLU A 16 -2.90 23.84 4.15
C GLU A 16 -2.75 25.00 5.15
N GLN A 17 -1.77 25.90 4.96
CA GLN A 17 -1.49 27.01 5.89
C GLN A 17 -2.33 28.28 5.63
N ASP A 18 -3.41 28.18 4.85
CA ASP A 18 -4.24 29.31 4.44
C ASP A 18 -5.28 29.71 5.51
N HIS A 19 -4.80 29.98 6.73
CA HIS A 19 -5.60 30.49 7.84
C HIS A 19 -4.92 31.72 8.45
N ILE A 20 -4.79 32.83 7.73
CA ILE A 20 -4.33 34.08 8.37
C ILE A 20 -5.01 35.33 7.82
N GLN A 21 -5.59 36.08 8.76
CA GLN A 21 -6.23 37.40 8.67
C GLN A 21 -5.35 38.48 7.99
N TRP A 22 -6.02 39.37 7.27
CA TRP A 22 -5.44 40.58 6.68
C TRP A 22 -5.21 41.65 7.75
N GLU A 23 -3.96 41.95 8.10
CA GLU A 23 -3.64 43.18 8.85
C GLU A 23 -3.22 44.30 7.88
N LEU A 24 -3.95 45.42 7.95
CA LEU A 24 -3.73 46.64 7.17
C LEU A 24 -2.47 47.38 7.66
N THR A 25 -1.36 47.29 6.93
CA THR A 25 -0.18 48.14 7.19
C THR A 25 -0.41 49.56 6.66
N GLN A 26 -0.89 50.45 7.53
CA GLN A 26 -0.83 51.91 7.31
C GLN A 26 0.62 52.38 7.47
N GLY A 27 1.34 52.64 6.38
CA GLY A 27 2.71 53.17 6.53
C GLY A 27 3.42 53.72 5.29
N HIS A 28 3.05 53.32 4.07
CA HIS A 28 3.88 53.65 2.89
C HIS A 28 3.22 54.53 1.82
N SER A 29 2.06 55.13 2.08
CA SER A 29 1.24 55.77 1.04
C SER A 29 1.68 57.17 0.57
N LYS A 30 2.73 57.80 1.13
CA LYS A 30 3.08 59.18 0.77
C LYS A 30 4.35 59.38 -0.07
N ARG A 31 5.32 58.47 -0.02
CA ARG A 31 6.56 58.60 -0.84
C ARG A 31 6.48 57.95 -2.22
N TYR A 32 5.64 56.92 -2.40
CA TYR A 32 5.49 56.24 -3.70
C TYR A 32 4.59 56.99 -4.68
N CYS A 33 3.65 57.83 -4.21
CA CYS A 33 2.74 58.56 -5.10
C CYS A 33 3.43 59.66 -5.92
N SER A 34 4.56 60.20 -5.48
CA SER A 34 5.30 61.23 -6.23
C SER A 34 6.19 60.66 -7.35
N GLU A 35 6.70 59.43 -7.20
CA GLU A 35 7.55 58.80 -8.22
C GLU A 35 6.72 58.20 -9.37
N VAL A 36 5.46 57.81 -9.12
CA VAL A 36 4.53 57.29 -10.14
C VAL A 36 4.06 58.39 -11.12
N PHE A 37 4.06 59.67 -10.72
CA PHE A 37 3.66 60.75 -11.62
C PHE A 37 4.74 61.15 -12.65
N HIS A 38 6.03 60.91 -12.36
CA HIS A 38 7.12 61.26 -13.27
C HIS A 38 7.54 60.14 -14.25
N MET A 39 7.13 58.90 -14.01
CA MET A 39 7.40 57.75 -14.90
C MET A 39 6.34 57.54 -16.00
N ARG A 40 5.45 58.51 -16.25
CA ARG A 40 4.35 58.39 -17.24
C ARG A 40 4.73 58.61 -18.70
N GLN A 41 6.00 58.86 -19.05
CA GLN A 41 6.35 59.28 -20.41
C GLN A 41 7.17 58.32 -21.26
N HIS A 42 7.58 57.14 -20.80
CA HIS A 42 8.32 56.21 -21.66
C HIS A 42 8.00 54.72 -21.43
N SER A 43 6.94 54.22 -22.09
CA SER A 43 6.92 52.89 -22.74
C SER A 43 5.58 52.66 -23.45
N ASN A 44 5.64 52.34 -24.74
CA ASN A 44 4.47 51.97 -25.55
C ASN A 44 3.82 50.66 -25.04
N HIS A 45 2.50 50.69 -24.87
CA HIS A 45 1.57 49.63 -24.45
C HIS A 45 1.67 49.12 -23.00
N LEU A 46 1.02 49.82 -22.06
CA LEU A 46 0.56 49.19 -20.82
C LEU A 46 -0.52 48.16 -21.19
N THR A 47 -0.19 46.87 -21.14
CA THR A 47 -1.18 45.80 -21.32
C THR A 47 -2.17 45.82 -20.14
N THR A 48 -3.47 45.90 -20.42
CA THR A 48 -4.51 45.89 -19.38
C THR A 48 -4.87 44.47 -18.97
N THR A 49 -5.55 44.30 -17.82
CA THR A 49 -6.02 42.97 -17.37
C THR A 49 -6.96 42.35 -18.41
N GLU A 50 -7.80 43.19 -19.03
CA GLU A 50 -8.75 42.82 -20.07
C GLU A 50 -8.03 42.33 -21.34
N GLU A 51 -7.04 43.07 -21.84
CA GLU A 51 -6.25 42.65 -23.00
C GLU A 51 -5.52 41.32 -22.75
N LEU A 52 -5.00 41.13 -21.53
CA LEU A 52 -4.32 39.89 -21.15
C LEU A 52 -5.31 38.72 -21.09
N ALA A 53 -6.51 38.93 -20.55
CA ALA A 53 -7.56 37.92 -20.49
C ALA A 53 -8.02 37.50 -21.90
N TYR A 54 -8.24 38.45 -22.81
CA TYR A 54 -8.59 38.12 -24.20
C TYR A 54 -7.47 37.37 -24.93
N LYS A 55 -6.20 37.74 -24.72
CA LYS A 55 -5.06 36.98 -25.24
C LYS A 55 -5.05 35.56 -24.68
N PHE A 56 -5.33 35.38 -23.40
CA PHE A 56 -5.41 34.06 -22.78
C PHE A 56 -6.56 33.23 -23.36
N VAL A 57 -7.73 33.82 -23.55
CA VAL A 57 -8.88 33.17 -24.20
C VAL A 57 -8.53 32.75 -25.64
N GLN A 58 -7.90 33.62 -26.43
CA GLN A 58 -7.43 33.29 -27.78
C GLN A 58 -6.43 32.12 -27.77
N PHE A 59 -5.53 32.11 -26.79
CA PHE A 59 -4.60 31.00 -26.56
C PHE A 59 -5.33 29.68 -26.27
N LEU A 60 -6.44 29.70 -25.53
CA LEU A 60 -7.26 28.50 -25.31
C LEU A 60 -7.83 27.91 -26.61
N TYR A 61 -7.91 28.67 -27.71
CA TYR A 61 -8.31 28.12 -29.01
C TYR A 61 -7.16 27.47 -29.79
N ASN A 62 -5.91 27.95 -29.64
CA ASN A 62 -4.79 27.56 -30.49
C ASN A 62 -3.51 27.23 -29.68
N THR A 63 -3.28 25.93 -29.40
CA THR A 63 -2.21 25.46 -28.50
C THR A 63 -0.99 24.85 -29.21
N LYS A 64 -0.68 25.27 -30.44
CA LYS A 64 0.50 24.74 -31.16
C LYS A 64 1.82 25.00 -30.41
N GLU A 65 1.87 26.03 -29.55
CA GLU A 65 3.03 26.38 -28.70
C GLU A 65 2.60 26.61 -27.24
N ALA A 66 2.00 25.59 -26.61
CA ALA A 66 1.34 25.69 -25.31
C ALA A 66 2.23 26.20 -24.16
N ASP A 67 3.45 25.66 -24.01
CA ASP A 67 4.29 25.90 -22.84
C ASP A 67 5.01 27.26 -22.86
N THR A 68 5.51 27.69 -24.01
CA THR A 68 6.20 28.98 -24.17
C THR A 68 5.24 30.13 -23.91
N ASN A 69 4.00 30.03 -24.42
CA ASN A 69 2.97 31.03 -24.21
C ASN A 69 2.51 31.09 -22.74
N LEU A 70 2.33 29.95 -22.07
CA LEU A 70 2.01 29.91 -20.65
C LEU A 70 3.08 30.56 -19.76
N ALA A 71 4.36 30.34 -20.07
CA ALA A 71 5.46 30.98 -19.36
C ALA A 71 5.46 32.50 -19.55
N GLN A 72 5.08 32.98 -20.74
CA GLN A 72 4.94 34.40 -21.00
C GLN A 72 3.75 35.01 -20.23
N PHE A 73 2.58 34.36 -20.24
CA PHE A 73 1.44 34.80 -19.41
C PHE A 73 1.80 34.89 -17.92
N ALA A 74 2.54 33.93 -17.39
CA ALA A 74 2.97 33.97 -15.99
C ALA A 74 3.88 35.17 -15.69
N LYS A 75 4.79 35.52 -16.61
CA LYS A 75 5.64 36.72 -16.49
C LYS A 75 4.83 38.01 -16.56
N ASP A 76 3.90 38.09 -17.51
CA ASP A 76 3.06 39.28 -17.72
C ASP A 76 2.15 39.54 -16.51
N ILE A 77 1.48 38.51 -15.99
CA ILE A 77 0.69 38.60 -14.74
C ILE A 77 1.59 39.03 -13.58
N THR A 78 2.78 38.43 -13.44
CA THR A 78 3.71 38.78 -12.36
C THR A 78 4.12 40.25 -12.42
N TYR A 79 4.47 40.75 -13.61
CA TYR A 79 4.81 42.15 -13.84
C TYR A 79 3.61 43.07 -13.54
N MET A 80 2.41 42.73 -13.99
CA MET A 80 1.22 43.53 -13.73
C MET A 80 0.84 43.56 -12.25
N CYS A 81 0.98 42.46 -11.52
CA CYS A 81 0.77 42.43 -10.07
C CYS A 81 1.79 43.30 -9.32
N GLN A 82 3.07 43.28 -9.72
CA GLN A 82 4.10 44.14 -9.12
C GLN A 82 3.80 45.63 -9.33
N ASN A 83 3.12 45.98 -10.41
CA ASN A 83 2.70 47.35 -10.74
C ASN A 83 1.26 47.67 -10.31
N VAL A 84 0.60 46.80 -9.54
CA VAL A 84 -0.79 46.98 -9.06
C VAL A 84 -1.80 47.21 -10.20
N ALA A 85 -1.55 46.61 -11.36
CA ALA A 85 -2.34 46.76 -12.59
C ALA A 85 -3.18 45.50 -12.94
N PHE A 86 -3.00 44.40 -12.19
CA PHE A 86 -3.71 43.15 -12.41
C PHE A 86 -4.95 43.00 -11.51
N SER A 87 -6.10 42.67 -12.10
CA SER A 87 -7.33 42.31 -11.39
C SER A 87 -7.68 40.83 -11.62
N SER A 88 -7.53 39.99 -10.59
CA SER A 88 -7.86 38.57 -10.69
C SER A 88 -9.34 38.32 -10.95
N LEU A 89 -10.22 39.13 -10.36
CA LEU A 89 -11.66 39.07 -10.55
C LEU A 89 -12.03 39.34 -12.02
N GLN A 90 -11.50 40.44 -12.58
CA GLN A 90 -11.78 40.82 -13.97
C GLN A 90 -11.21 39.79 -14.95
N PHE A 91 -10.00 39.27 -14.68
CA PHE A 91 -9.41 38.22 -15.48
C PHE A 91 -10.28 36.95 -15.48
N ASN A 92 -10.70 36.48 -14.30
CA ASN A 92 -11.51 35.28 -14.18
C ASN A 92 -12.86 35.43 -14.90
N GLN A 93 -13.55 36.56 -14.74
CA GLN A 93 -14.83 36.86 -15.40
C GLN A 93 -14.71 36.78 -16.93
N ILE A 94 -13.74 37.50 -17.51
CA ILE A 94 -13.55 37.52 -18.98
C ILE A 94 -13.20 36.12 -19.49
N VAL A 95 -12.29 35.42 -18.79
CA VAL A 95 -11.86 34.07 -19.19
C VAL A 95 -13.02 33.09 -19.14
N SER A 96 -13.86 33.14 -18.11
CA SER A 96 -15.02 32.24 -18.00
C SER A 96 -16.13 32.54 -19.00
N GLU A 97 -16.41 33.81 -19.28
CA GLU A 97 -17.50 34.21 -20.19
C GLU A 97 -17.17 33.91 -21.66
N GLN A 98 -15.89 34.00 -22.03
CA GLN A 98 -15.46 33.93 -23.43
C GLN A 98 -14.84 32.56 -23.80
N ALA A 99 -14.60 31.69 -22.82
CA ALA A 99 -14.06 30.35 -23.07
C ALA A 99 -15.16 29.42 -23.59
N VAL A 100 -15.03 28.96 -24.84
CA VAL A 100 -15.96 27.96 -25.44
C VAL A 100 -15.83 26.57 -24.81
N ASN A 101 -14.68 26.25 -24.21
CA ASN A 101 -14.44 24.93 -23.60
C ASN A 101 -13.94 25.09 -22.15
N SER A 102 -14.85 24.89 -21.21
CA SER A 102 -14.60 24.97 -19.76
C SER A 102 -13.56 23.98 -19.27
N VAL A 103 -13.47 22.78 -19.87
CA VAL A 103 -12.47 21.75 -19.50
C VAL A 103 -11.07 22.25 -19.79
N ARG A 104 -10.86 22.76 -21.01
CA ARG A 104 -9.58 23.31 -21.44
C ARG A 104 -9.25 24.58 -20.66
N MET A 105 -10.24 25.42 -20.37
CA MET A 105 -10.07 26.59 -19.53
C MET A 105 -9.54 26.21 -18.14
N LEU A 106 -10.17 25.26 -17.43
CA LEU A 106 -9.69 24.79 -16.14
C LEU A 106 -8.30 24.14 -16.20
N GLU A 107 -8.01 23.39 -17.27
CA GLU A 107 -6.70 22.76 -17.45
C GLU A 107 -5.57 23.79 -17.55
N TYR A 108 -5.74 24.77 -18.44
CA TYR A 108 -4.73 25.78 -18.69
C TYR A 108 -4.70 26.85 -17.60
N TYR A 109 -5.82 27.12 -16.93
CA TYR A 109 -5.86 27.97 -15.74
C TYR A 109 -5.02 27.36 -14.61
N TYR A 110 -5.14 26.06 -14.35
CA TYR A 110 -4.32 25.39 -13.33
C TYR A 110 -2.83 25.36 -13.72
N LYS A 111 -2.53 25.09 -15.00
CA LYS A 111 -1.16 25.17 -15.53
C LYS A 111 -0.56 26.57 -15.39
N LEU A 112 -1.36 27.62 -15.55
CA LEU A 112 -0.92 28.99 -15.34
C LEU A 112 -0.74 29.29 -13.85
N TYR A 113 -1.72 28.93 -13.02
CA TYR A 113 -1.69 29.03 -11.56
C TYR A 113 -0.42 28.42 -10.96
N THR A 114 -0.05 27.21 -11.37
CA THR A 114 1.16 26.51 -10.87
C THR A 114 2.48 27.14 -11.33
N ARG A 115 2.48 27.95 -12.39
CA ARG A 115 3.67 28.67 -12.89
C ARG A 115 3.84 30.05 -12.25
N LEU A 116 2.82 30.56 -11.56
CA LEU A 116 2.88 31.86 -10.89
C LEU A 116 3.60 31.72 -9.55
N ASN A 117 4.63 32.54 -9.35
CA ASN A 117 5.34 32.65 -8.07
C ASN A 117 4.64 33.61 -7.07
N ILE A 118 3.43 34.06 -7.41
CA ILE A 118 2.63 35.02 -6.65
C ILE A 118 1.17 34.53 -6.60
N LEU A 119 0.44 34.93 -5.55
CA LEU A 119 -0.99 34.61 -5.39
C LEU A 119 -1.86 35.54 -6.26
N ALA A 120 -1.70 35.47 -7.57
CA ALA A 120 -2.47 36.28 -8.52
C ALA A 120 -3.77 35.60 -8.97
N LEU A 121 -3.79 34.27 -9.02
CA LEU A 121 -4.92 33.47 -9.44
C LEU A 121 -5.40 32.57 -8.29
N SER A 122 -6.68 32.17 -8.35
CA SER A 122 -7.36 31.42 -7.29
C SER A 122 -8.24 30.34 -7.92
N LEU A 123 -7.97 29.08 -7.60
CA LEU A 123 -8.75 27.95 -8.10
C LEU A 123 -10.22 28.00 -7.63
N PRO A 124 -10.54 28.33 -6.36
CA PRO A 124 -11.94 28.53 -5.94
C PRO A 124 -12.66 29.61 -6.76
N SER A 125 -11.96 30.70 -7.11
CA SER A 125 -12.57 31.84 -7.80
C SER A 125 -12.96 31.52 -9.23
N ILE A 126 -12.15 30.75 -9.97
CA ILE A 126 -12.52 30.38 -11.36
C ILE A 126 -13.68 29.38 -11.39
N LEU A 127 -13.78 28.49 -10.40
CA LEU A 127 -14.86 27.50 -10.32
C LEU A 127 -16.26 28.13 -10.20
N GLN A 128 -16.36 29.30 -9.58
CA GLN A 128 -17.63 30.04 -9.43
C GLN A 128 -18.23 30.48 -10.77
N HIS A 129 -17.42 30.55 -11.82
CA HIS A 129 -17.83 31.01 -13.14
C HIS A 129 -17.99 29.88 -14.16
N VAL A 130 -17.85 28.62 -13.76
CA VAL A 130 -18.02 27.47 -14.65
C VAL A 130 -19.47 27.02 -14.67
N GLU A 131 -20.15 27.25 -15.78
CA GLU A 131 -21.45 26.62 -16.04
C GLU A 131 -21.30 25.10 -16.20
N ASN A 132 -22.28 24.33 -15.70
CA ASN A 132 -22.27 22.86 -15.75
C ASN A 132 -20.99 22.24 -15.19
N LEU A 133 -20.54 22.71 -14.02
CA LEU A 133 -19.32 22.26 -13.36
C LEU A 133 -19.27 20.73 -13.13
N ASP A 134 -20.43 20.08 -12.94
CA ASP A 134 -20.56 18.62 -12.84
C ASP A 134 -19.98 17.90 -14.08
N GLU A 135 -20.51 18.19 -15.26
CA GLU A 135 -20.07 17.59 -16.53
C GLU A 135 -18.66 18.04 -16.90
N THR A 136 -18.33 19.31 -16.65
CA THR A 136 -16.99 19.85 -16.90
C THR A 136 -15.92 19.11 -16.08
N LEU A 137 -16.18 18.83 -14.80
CA LEU A 137 -15.24 18.09 -13.96
C LEU A 137 -15.13 16.62 -14.40
N LEU A 138 -16.23 15.97 -14.76
CA LEU A 138 -16.18 14.58 -15.24
C LEU A 138 -15.36 14.45 -16.54
N ASN A 139 -15.49 15.44 -17.44
CA ASN A 139 -14.68 15.53 -18.66
C ASN A 139 -13.22 15.90 -18.36
N LEU A 140 -12.95 16.76 -17.37
CA LEU A 140 -11.59 17.08 -16.95
C LEU A 140 -10.90 15.86 -16.32
N ILE A 141 -11.63 15.08 -15.53
CA ILE A 141 -11.12 13.85 -14.92
C ILE A 141 -10.71 12.83 -15.98
N SER A 142 -11.53 12.64 -17.03
CA SER A 142 -11.21 11.69 -18.10
C SER A 142 -10.02 12.12 -18.96
N GLN A 143 -9.78 13.43 -19.09
CA GLN A 143 -8.67 13.98 -19.89
C GLN A 143 -7.38 14.18 -19.09
N ASN A 144 -7.48 14.66 -17.85
CA ASN A 144 -6.33 15.01 -17.01
C ASN A 144 -6.68 14.94 -15.50
N GLU A 145 -6.70 13.72 -14.97
CA GLU A 145 -6.96 13.41 -13.56
C GLU A 145 -6.11 14.25 -12.60
N SER A 146 -4.83 14.47 -12.91
CA SER A 146 -3.90 15.20 -12.04
C SER A 146 -4.33 16.65 -11.79
N VAL A 147 -4.92 17.28 -12.81
CA VAL A 147 -5.46 18.64 -12.72
C VAL A 147 -6.80 18.63 -12.01
N ALA A 148 -7.68 17.69 -12.34
CA ALA A 148 -8.97 17.57 -11.66
C ALA A 148 -8.79 17.38 -10.15
N LYS A 149 -7.83 16.55 -9.72
CA LYS A 149 -7.47 16.34 -8.31
C LYS A 149 -7.14 17.64 -7.59
N ALA A 150 -6.50 18.60 -8.25
CA ALA A 150 -6.17 19.88 -7.65
C ALA A 150 -7.40 20.76 -7.39
N TYR A 151 -8.48 20.60 -8.16
CA TYR A 151 -9.71 21.38 -7.98
C TYR A 151 -10.64 20.84 -6.89
N ILE A 152 -10.59 19.54 -6.56
CA ILE A 152 -11.50 18.91 -5.58
C ILE A 152 -11.47 19.58 -4.19
N PRO A 153 -10.30 19.94 -3.61
CA PRO A 153 -10.26 20.64 -2.32
C PRO A 153 -10.91 22.03 -2.35
N HIS A 154 -10.98 22.65 -3.53
CA HIS A 154 -11.48 24.02 -3.73
C HIS A 154 -12.97 24.10 -4.10
N LEU A 155 -13.65 22.96 -4.19
CA LEU A 155 -15.10 22.93 -4.37
C LEU A 155 -15.80 23.45 -3.11
N PRO A 156 -16.90 24.21 -3.24
CA PRO A 156 -17.77 24.53 -2.11
C PRO A 156 -18.27 23.24 -1.44
N ASP A 157 -18.34 23.23 -0.10
CA ASP A 157 -18.72 22.03 0.67
C ASP A 157 -20.05 21.43 0.19
N GLN A 158 -21.06 22.28 -0.03
CA GLN A 158 -22.37 21.85 -0.53
C GLN A 158 -22.31 21.14 -1.88
N LEU A 159 -21.45 21.62 -2.79
CA LEU A 159 -21.31 21.03 -4.12
C LEU A 159 -20.49 19.74 -4.07
N ARG A 160 -19.42 19.72 -3.27
CA ARG A 160 -18.62 18.53 -3.01
C ARG A 160 -19.46 17.42 -2.38
N ASP A 161 -20.31 17.76 -1.42
CA ASP A 161 -21.29 16.85 -0.83
C ASP A 161 -22.30 16.36 -1.86
N ALA A 162 -22.84 17.24 -2.72
CA ALA A 162 -23.76 16.83 -3.78
C ALA A 162 -23.12 15.84 -4.78
N PHE A 163 -21.86 16.06 -5.16
CA PHE A 163 -21.11 15.12 -6.01
C PHE A 163 -20.84 13.80 -5.28
N PHE A 164 -20.44 13.86 -4.01
CA PHE A 164 -20.30 12.68 -3.17
C PHE A 164 -21.59 11.85 -3.11
N GLU A 165 -22.75 12.48 -2.90
CA GLU A 165 -24.03 11.76 -2.89
C GLU A 165 -24.37 11.17 -4.26
N LYS A 166 -24.19 11.95 -5.32
CA LYS A 166 -24.52 11.54 -6.69
C LYS A 166 -23.70 10.31 -7.09
N ASP A 167 -22.38 10.38 -6.93
CA ASP A 167 -21.48 9.31 -7.32
C ASP A 167 -21.58 8.14 -6.33
N GLY A 168 -21.77 8.41 -5.04
CA GLY A 168 -22.00 7.39 -4.03
C GLY A 168 -23.24 6.53 -4.29
N ARG A 169 -24.33 7.13 -4.76
CA ARG A 169 -25.54 6.40 -5.17
C ARG A 169 -25.31 5.51 -6.39
N GLN A 170 -24.44 5.91 -7.32
CA GLN A 170 -24.05 5.05 -8.44
C GLN A 170 -23.20 3.87 -7.99
N LEU A 171 -22.26 4.09 -7.07
CA LEU A 171 -21.44 3.01 -6.49
C LEU A 171 -22.31 1.95 -5.81
N THR A 172 -23.36 2.36 -5.11
CA THR A 172 -24.31 1.46 -4.44
C THR A 172 -25.50 1.07 -5.34
N SER A 173 -25.44 1.37 -6.64
CA SER A 173 -26.50 1.04 -7.60
C SER A 173 -26.32 -0.37 -8.13
N TRP A 174 -27.45 -1.06 -8.31
CA TRP A 174 -27.51 -2.46 -8.77
C TRP A 174 -27.93 -2.60 -10.22
N THR A 175 -28.43 -1.52 -10.82
CA THR A 175 -29.08 -1.52 -12.13
C THR A 175 -28.15 -1.11 -13.27
N ALA A 176 -27.06 -0.41 -12.96
CA ALA A 176 -26.12 0.12 -13.95
C ALA A 176 -24.72 0.17 -13.37
N LEU A 177 -23.71 -0.11 -14.20
CA LEU A 177 -22.32 0.07 -13.82
C LEU A 177 -22.00 1.56 -13.66
N MET A 178 -21.29 1.89 -12.59
CA MET A 178 -20.81 3.26 -12.36
C MET A 178 -19.86 3.71 -13.47
N ASP A 179 -20.05 4.94 -13.98
CA ASP A 179 -19.15 5.53 -14.95
C ASP A 179 -17.73 5.73 -14.39
N SER A 180 -16.71 5.51 -15.21
CA SER A 180 -15.30 5.57 -14.76
C SER A 180 -14.91 6.97 -14.25
N SER A 181 -15.39 8.05 -14.89
CA SER A 181 -15.16 9.42 -14.40
C SER A 181 -15.83 9.69 -13.06
N ASN A 182 -17.02 9.13 -12.83
CA ASN A 182 -17.72 9.23 -11.54
C ASN A 182 -16.98 8.44 -10.46
N ALA A 183 -16.52 7.23 -10.78
CA ALA A 183 -15.71 6.42 -9.86
C ALA A 183 -14.46 7.18 -9.42
N GLN A 184 -13.77 7.79 -10.39
CA GLN A 184 -12.58 8.61 -10.15
C GLN A 184 -12.90 9.87 -9.35
N ARG A 185 -14.01 10.57 -9.64
CA ARG A 185 -14.42 11.75 -8.87
C ARG A 185 -14.72 11.39 -7.41
N LEU A 186 -15.50 10.33 -7.19
CA LEU A 186 -15.78 9.81 -5.84
C LEU A 186 -14.47 9.45 -5.12
N HIS A 187 -13.53 8.80 -5.81
CA HIS A 187 -12.23 8.49 -5.24
C HIS A 187 -11.47 9.75 -4.78
N LEU A 188 -11.39 10.78 -5.62
CA LEU A 188 -10.70 12.02 -5.29
C LEU A 188 -11.37 12.79 -4.14
N ILE A 189 -12.70 12.76 -4.06
CA ILE A 189 -13.45 13.35 -2.93
C ILE A 189 -13.15 12.59 -1.64
N LEU A 190 -13.17 11.25 -1.68
CA LEU A 190 -12.85 10.41 -0.52
C LEU A 190 -11.39 10.57 -0.07
N GLU A 191 -10.44 10.72 -1.00
CA GLU A 191 -9.05 11.06 -0.65
C GLU A 191 -8.98 12.41 0.05
N HIS A 192 -9.65 13.43 -0.48
CA HIS A 192 -9.68 14.74 0.16
C HIS A 192 -10.28 14.67 1.58
N TYR A 193 -11.37 13.93 1.78
CA TYR A 193 -11.95 13.72 3.11
C TYR A 193 -11.00 12.97 4.05
N ALA A 194 -10.32 11.93 3.56
CA ALA A 194 -9.33 11.21 4.37
C ALA A 194 -8.13 12.08 4.78
N ASP A 195 -7.72 13.01 3.93
CA ASP A 195 -6.60 13.94 4.20
C ASP A 195 -7.02 15.10 5.13
N SER A 196 -8.28 15.53 5.07
CA SER A 196 -8.76 16.75 5.75
C SER A 196 -9.54 16.49 7.05
N MET A 197 -10.06 15.28 7.26
CA MET A 197 -10.94 14.97 8.40
C MET A 197 -10.26 14.05 9.41
N PRO A 198 -10.55 14.21 10.72
CA PRO A 198 -10.20 13.22 11.71
C PRO A 198 -10.97 11.92 11.45
N PHE A 199 -10.41 10.81 11.92
CA PHE A 199 -10.90 9.47 11.67
C PHE A 199 -12.40 9.28 12.00
N ASP A 200 -12.89 9.84 13.11
CA ASP A 200 -14.31 9.72 13.51
C ASP A 200 -15.28 10.43 12.53
N GLN A 201 -14.85 11.57 11.98
CA GLN A 201 -15.62 12.27 10.96
C GLN A 201 -15.58 11.52 9.63
N LEU A 202 -14.42 10.98 9.27
CA LEU A 202 -14.30 10.10 8.12
C LEU A 202 -15.25 8.91 8.26
N LYS A 203 -15.28 8.24 9.42
CA LYS A 203 -16.23 7.16 9.71
C LYS A 203 -17.68 7.57 9.47
N THR A 204 -18.06 8.79 9.84
CA THR A 204 -19.41 9.33 9.59
C THR A 204 -19.70 9.52 8.09
N ILE A 205 -18.73 10.06 7.33
CA ILE A 205 -18.83 10.14 5.87
C ILE A 205 -18.97 8.75 5.25
N LEU A 206 -18.19 7.79 5.74
CA LEU A 206 -18.26 6.39 5.29
C LEU A 206 -19.63 5.79 5.58
N ILE A 207 -20.18 6.01 6.78
CA ILE A 207 -21.54 5.57 7.17
C ILE A 207 -22.60 6.19 6.25
N ARG A 208 -22.49 7.48 5.96
CA ARG A 208 -23.42 8.19 5.04
C ARG A 208 -23.40 7.55 3.65
N LEU A 209 -22.24 7.14 3.13
CA LEU A 209 -22.18 6.46 1.84
C LEU A 209 -22.94 5.13 1.86
N MET A 210 -22.83 4.35 2.94
CA MET A 210 -23.56 3.08 3.07
C MET A 210 -25.06 3.30 3.11
N SER A 211 -25.52 4.41 3.69
CA SER A 211 -26.95 4.78 3.74
C SER A 211 -27.57 5.02 2.36
N PHE A 212 -26.76 5.15 1.30
CA PHE A 212 -27.26 5.22 -0.06
C PHE A 212 -27.80 3.88 -0.59
N HIS A 213 -27.55 2.78 0.12
CA HIS A 213 -28.24 1.51 -0.13
C HIS A 213 -29.75 1.68 0.01
N LYS A 214 -30.46 1.59 -1.12
CA LYS A 214 -31.93 1.69 -1.18
C LYS A 214 -32.65 0.34 -1.11
N ILE A 215 -31.93 -0.76 -0.89
CA ILE A 215 -32.53 -2.10 -0.92
C ILE A 215 -32.03 -2.84 0.31
N LEU A 216 -32.94 -3.15 1.25
CA LEU A 216 -32.74 -4.29 2.14
C LEU A 216 -32.70 -5.53 1.24
N PRO A 217 -31.60 -6.30 1.21
CA PRO A 217 -31.64 -7.62 0.62
C PRO A 217 -32.73 -8.38 1.38
N LYS A 218 -33.89 -8.58 0.74
CA LYS A 218 -34.78 -9.64 1.21
C LYS A 218 -34.04 -10.93 0.93
N ASP A 219 -33.79 -11.70 1.98
CA ASP A 219 -33.23 -13.05 2.03
C ASP A 219 -32.58 -13.54 0.72
N ALA A 220 -31.24 -13.54 0.71
CA ALA A 220 -30.42 -14.40 -0.16
C ALA A 220 -30.72 -14.37 -1.68
N ASP A 221 -31.02 -13.21 -2.27
CA ASP A 221 -31.04 -13.12 -3.73
C ASP A 221 -29.59 -13.16 -4.25
N GLU A 222 -29.14 -14.35 -4.69
CA GLU A 222 -27.81 -14.61 -5.23
C GLU A 222 -27.41 -13.61 -6.33
N ASN A 223 -28.38 -13.06 -7.07
CA ASN A 223 -28.12 -12.05 -8.11
C ASN A 223 -27.66 -10.71 -7.55
N LEU A 224 -28.12 -10.33 -6.36
CA LEU A 224 -27.73 -9.08 -5.70
C LEU A 224 -26.24 -9.16 -5.33
N ASN A 225 -25.79 -10.22 -4.67
CA ASN A 225 -24.37 -10.37 -4.29
C ASN A 225 -23.43 -10.34 -5.51
N ILE A 226 -23.83 -10.93 -6.63
CA ILE A 226 -23.06 -10.91 -7.87
C ILE A 226 -22.99 -9.50 -8.46
N CYS A 227 -24.12 -8.79 -8.57
CA CYS A 227 -24.14 -7.42 -9.07
C CYS A 227 -23.26 -6.50 -8.21
N PHE A 228 -23.21 -6.78 -6.91
CA PHE A 228 -22.46 -6.00 -5.93
C PHE A 228 -20.98 -6.08 -6.22
N TYR A 229 -20.52 -7.33 -6.30
CA TYR A 229 -19.14 -7.65 -6.53
C TYR A 229 -18.69 -7.17 -7.91
N ARG A 230 -19.54 -7.32 -8.94
CA ARG A 230 -19.29 -6.77 -10.29
C ARG A 230 -19.08 -5.26 -10.24
N GLN A 231 -19.89 -4.54 -9.49
CA GLN A 231 -19.78 -3.08 -9.33
C GLN A 231 -18.46 -2.70 -8.63
N LEU A 232 -18.11 -3.37 -7.53
CA LEU A 232 -16.83 -3.14 -6.84
C LEU A 232 -15.62 -3.46 -7.71
N ARG A 233 -15.67 -4.57 -8.44
CA ARG A 233 -14.64 -4.97 -9.40
C ARG A 233 -14.50 -3.92 -10.50
N HIS A 234 -15.60 -3.45 -11.08
CA HIS A 234 -15.58 -2.43 -12.12
C HIS A 234 -14.90 -1.16 -11.62
N VAL A 235 -15.28 -0.68 -10.43
CA VAL A 235 -14.67 0.50 -9.81
C VAL A 235 -13.17 0.29 -9.57
N LYS A 236 -12.76 -0.88 -9.07
CA LYS A 236 -11.34 -1.21 -8.92
C LYS A 236 -10.60 -1.14 -10.25
N GLN A 237 -11.19 -1.68 -11.33
CA GLN A 237 -10.60 -1.64 -12.66
C GLN A 237 -10.51 -0.19 -13.17
N SER A 238 -11.56 0.60 -13.03
CA SER A 238 -11.57 2.01 -13.45
C SER A 238 -10.53 2.86 -12.70
N LEU A 239 -10.36 2.64 -11.40
CA LEU A 239 -9.44 3.41 -10.57
C LEU A 239 -7.99 2.97 -10.69
N PHE A 240 -7.74 1.68 -10.88
CA PHE A 240 -6.41 1.11 -10.65
C PHE A 240 -5.83 0.29 -11.82
N ASN A 241 -6.56 0.03 -12.91
CA ASN A 241 -5.98 -0.57 -14.12
C ASN A 241 -5.28 0.47 -15.02
N SER A 242 -4.34 1.23 -14.46
CA SER A 242 -3.35 1.92 -15.30
C SER A 242 -2.28 0.90 -15.72
N THR A 243 -2.07 0.76 -17.03
CA THR A 243 -1.31 -0.29 -17.73
C THR A 243 0.18 -0.42 -17.33
N THR A 244 0.66 0.39 -16.39
CA THR A 244 2.08 0.52 -16.03
C THR A 244 2.45 0.01 -14.64
N GLN A 245 1.51 -0.22 -13.74
CA GLN A 245 1.82 -0.77 -12.42
C GLN A 245 1.64 -2.29 -12.41
N LYS A 246 2.70 -3.01 -12.78
CA LYS A 246 2.79 -4.45 -12.52
C LYS A 246 2.46 -4.71 -11.04
N GLN A 247 1.65 -5.73 -10.77
CA GLN A 247 1.35 -6.23 -9.42
C GLN A 247 2.66 -6.45 -8.66
N THR A 248 3.02 -5.49 -7.82
CA THR A 248 4.20 -5.55 -6.95
C THR A 248 3.71 -5.43 -5.52
N LYS A 249 4.47 -5.93 -4.54
CA LYS A 249 4.14 -5.75 -3.11
C LYS A 249 3.92 -4.28 -2.73
N ALA A 250 4.56 -3.34 -3.44
CA ALA A 250 4.34 -1.91 -3.27
C ALA A 250 2.95 -1.46 -3.74
N TYR A 251 2.43 -2.05 -4.82
CA TYR A 251 1.09 -1.82 -5.34
C TYR A 251 0.01 -2.35 -4.39
N ASP A 252 0.20 -3.55 -3.84
CA ASP A 252 -0.74 -4.14 -2.87
C ASP A 252 -0.78 -3.33 -1.57
N SER A 253 0.38 -2.88 -1.09
CA SER A 253 0.46 -1.95 0.06
C SER A 253 -0.12 -0.57 -0.25
N PHE A 254 -0.12 -0.13 -1.50
CA PHE A 254 -0.73 1.13 -1.93
C PHE A 254 -2.26 1.00 -1.95
N LEU A 255 -2.78 -0.07 -2.54
CA LEU A 255 -4.21 -0.36 -2.58
C LEU A 255 -4.79 -0.50 -1.17
N ALA A 256 -4.15 -1.26 -0.29
CA ALA A 256 -4.61 -1.45 1.10
C ALA A 256 -4.62 -0.16 1.96
N LYS A 257 -4.10 0.96 1.46
CA LYS A 257 -4.19 2.28 2.12
C LYS A 257 -5.33 3.14 1.60
N LYS A 258 -6.04 2.70 0.55
CA LYS A 258 -7.10 3.49 -0.07
C LYS A 258 -8.36 3.50 0.80
N PRO A 259 -8.96 4.67 1.09
CA PRO A 259 -10.18 4.79 1.90
C PRO A 259 -11.35 3.93 1.41
N ILE A 260 -11.39 3.62 0.11
CA ILE A 260 -12.45 2.83 -0.51
C ILE A 260 -12.53 1.39 0.02
N TYR A 261 -11.43 0.76 0.42
CA TYR A 261 -11.48 -0.62 0.95
C TYR A 261 -11.97 -0.64 2.40
N LEU A 262 -11.55 0.34 3.20
CA LEU A 262 -12.08 0.52 4.54
C LEU A 262 -13.58 0.76 4.49
N LEU A 263 -14.03 1.63 3.58
CA LEU A 263 -15.43 1.88 3.31
C LEU A 263 -16.21 0.58 3.02
N ILE A 264 -15.75 -0.23 2.07
CA ILE A 264 -16.42 -1.47 1.68
C ILE A 264 -16.51 -2.40 2.89
N SER A 265 -15.48 -2.45 3.74
CA SER A 265 -15.51 -3.28 4.95
C SER A 265 -16.62 -2.86 5.93
N GLN A 266 -16.90 -1.56 6.05
CA GLN A 266 -17.93 -1.03 6.96
C GLN A 266 -19.36 -1.40 6.53
N TRP A 267 -19.56 -1.94 5.33
CA TRP A 267 -20.87 -2.43 4.88
C TRP A 267 -21.28 -3.73 5.56
N PHE A 268 -20.37 -4.34 6.32
CA PHE A 268 -20.56 -5.66 6.88
C PHE A 268 -20.49 -5.64 8.40
N PHE A 269 -21.27 -6.54 8.99
CA PHE A 269 -21.49 -6.68 10.42
C PHE A 269 -20.15 -6.70 11.16
N GLU A 270 -19.21 -7.55 10.77
CA GLU A 270 -17.90 -7.74 11.44
C GLU A 270 -17.20 -6.43 11.76
N PHE A 271 -17.28 -5.44 10.86
CA PHE A 271 -16.61 -4.15 10.98
C PHE A 271 -17.55 -2.99 11.35
N ASN A 272 -18.87 -3.22 11.30
CA ASN A 272 -19.89 -2.25 11.64
C ASN A 272 -21.15 -2.94 12.20
N VAL A 273 -21.40 -2.76 13.49
CA VAL A 273 -22.52 -3.38 14.22
C VAL A 273 -23.90 -2.96 13.68
N ALA A 274 -24.00 -1.85 12.96
CA ALA A 274 -25.26 -1.42 12.33
C ALA A 274 -25.58 -2.19 11.04
N SER A 275 -24.69 -3.04 10.54
CA SER A 275 -24.94 -3.89 9.38
C SER A 275 -25.45 -5.27 9.78
N GLU A 276 -26.32 -5.84 8.96
CA GLU A 276 -26.91 -7.17 9.13
C GLU A 276 -26.17 -8.26 8.32
N ASN A 277 -25.25 -7.89 7.44
CA ASN A 277 -24.60 -8.83 6.50
C ASN A 277 -23.18 -9.18 6.94
N SER A 278 -22.80 -10.46 6.91
CA SER A 278 -21.42 -10.88 7.18
C SER A 278 -20.53 -10.76 5.92
N LEU A 279 -19.36 -10.11 6.05
CA LEU A 279 -18.36 -10.09 4.98
C LEU A 279 -17.78 -11.48 4.77
N THR A 280 -17.57 -12.22 5.86
CA THR A 280 -17.04 -13.58 5.81
C THR A 280 -17.96 -14.49 5.01
N GLU A 281 -19.27 -14.47 5.29
CA GLU A 281 -20.28 -15.24 4.55
C GLU A 281 -20.38 -14.78 3.09
N PHE A 282 -20.39 -13.48 2.85
CA PHE A 282 -20.39 -12.92 1.50
C PHE A 282 -19.18 -13.42 0.69
N ILE A 283 -17.98 -13.34 1.25
CA ILE A 283 -16.75 -13.80 0.59
C ILE A 283 -16.77 -15.30 0.35
N ALA A 284 -17.21 -16.09 1.32
CA ALA A 284 -17.33 -17.55 1.19
C ALA A 284 -18.31 -17.92 0.07
N HIS A 285 -19.49 -17.29 0.04
CA HIS A 285 -20.47 -17.50 -1.03
C HIS A 285 -19.93 -17.15 -2.40
N ILE A 286 -19.27 -15.98 -2.55
CA ILE A 286 -18.61 -15.59 -3.80
C ILE A 286 -17.56 -16.63 -4.20
N ALA A 287 -16.72 -17.10 -3.26
CA ALA A 287 -15.71 -18.11 -3.53
C ALA A 287 -16.30 -19.47 -3.97
N SER A 288 -17.42 -19.91 -3.40
CA SER A 288 -18.08 -21.16 -3.81
C SER A 288 -18.67 -21.09 -5.22
N MET A 289 -19.17 -19.92 -5.66
CA MET A 289 -19.70 -19.79 -7.01
C MET A 289 -18.63 -19.95 -8.11
N SER A 290 -17.37 -19.65 -7.79
CA SER A 290 -16.26 -19.74 -8.75
C SER A 290 -15.94 -21.17 -9.23
N SER A 291 -16.37 -22.20 -8.48
CA SER A 291 -16.18 -23.61 -8.87
C SER A 291 -17.21 -24.08 -9.91
N SER A 292 -18.37 -23.42 -9.99
CA SER A 292 -19.51 -23.81 -10.84
C SER A 292 -19.54 -23.19 -12.26
N GLN A 293 -18.71 -22.19 -12.57
CA GLN A 293 -18.75 -21.51 -13.88
C GLN A 293 -17.82 -22.16 -14.91
N GLU A 294 -18.41 -22.88 -15.86
CA GLU A 294 -17.76 -23.36 -17.08
C GLU A 294 -17.26 -22.19 -17.97
N ARG A 295 -16.01 -22.32 -18.42
CA ARG A 295 -15.38 -21.74 -19.62
C ARG A 295 -16.15 -20.58 -20.29
N GLY A 296 -15.99 -19.37 -19.76
CA GLY A 296 -16.40 -18.14 -20.46
C GLY A 296 -16.68 -16.94 -19.56
N SER A 297 -16.92 -17.17 -18.27
CA SER A 297 -17.22 -16.11 -17.30
C SER A 297 -15.97 -15.47 -16.71
N GLU A 298 -16.08 -14.18 -16.47
CA GLU A 298 -15.20 -13.28 -15.74
C GLU A 298 -14.41 -13.95 -14.58
N VAL A 299 -13.08 -14.05 -14.70
CA VAL A 299 -12.20 -14.53 -13.61
C VAL A 299 -12.44 -13.71 -12.35
N MET A 300 -12.74 -14.36 -11.22
CA MET A 300 -13.01 -13.68 -9.96
C MET A 300 -11.72 -13.06 -9.38
N ASP A 301 -11.70 -11.74 -9.29
CA ASP A 301 -10.66 -10.96 -8.61
C ASP A 301 -10.94 -10.84 -7.09
N MET A 302 -10.54 -11.86 -6.33
CA MET A 302 -10.71 -11.90 -4.87
C MET A 302 -9.94 -10.80 -4.13
N SER A 303 -8.99 -10.12 -4.76
CA SER A 303 -8.16 -9.14 -4.07
C SER A 303 -8.96 -7.94 -3.56
N VAL A 304 -10.05 -7.53 -4.23
CA VAL A 304 -10.93 -6.45 -3.73
C VAL A 304 -11.51 -6.80 -2.37
N LEU A 305 -11.99 -8.03 -2.23
CA LEU A 305 -12.65 -8.51 -1.03
C LEU A 305 -11.64 -8.76 0.09
N LEU A 306 -10.48 -9.35 -0.25
CA LEU A 306 -9.39 -9.55 0.70
C LEU A 306 -8.81 -8.22 1.20
N TYR A 307 -8.65 -7.21 0.34
CA TYR A 307 -8.21 -5.88 0.77
C TYR A 307 -9.24 -5.20 1.66
N SER A 308 -10.53 -5.31 1.34
CA SER A 308 -11.60 -4.77 2.19
C SER A 308 -11.56 -5.41 3.58
N TYR A 309 -11.49 -6.74 3.64
CA TYR A 309 -11.39 -7.49 4.89
C TYR A 309 -10.14 -7.12 5.70
N PHE A 310 -8.98 -7.03 5.03
CA PHE A 310 -7.72 -6.58 5.62
C PHE A 310 -7.82 -5.18 6.22
N THR A 311 -8.37 -4.21 5.47
CA THR A 311 -8.51 -2.85 5.96
C THR A 311 -9.46 -2.75 7.14
N GLY A 312 -10.56 -3.50 7.13
CA GLY A 312 -11.49 -3.57 8.27
C GLY A 312 -10.83 -4.15 9.52
N CYS A 313 -10.06 -5.24 9.38
CA CYS A 313 -9.34 -5.84 10.51
C CYS A 313 -8.29 -4.89 11.10
N LYS A 314 -7.54 -4.22 10.22
CA LYS A 314 -6.53 -3.23 10.61
C LYS A 314 -7.15 -2.05 11.34
N ASP A 315 -8.32 -1.60 10.90
CA ASP A 315 -9.06 -0.48 11.49
C ASP A 315 -9.61 -0.80 12.87
N LEU A 316 -10.19 -1.99 13.04
CA LEU A 316 -10.65 -2.48 14.34
C LEU A 316 -9.50 -2.54 15.35
N ASN A 317 -8.32 -3.02 14.96
CA ASN A 317 -7.15 -2.99 15.84
C ASN A 317 -6.71 -1.55 16.16
N ALA A 318 -6.63 -0.67 15.15
CA ALA A 318 -6.21 0.72 15.35
C ALA A 318 -7.16 1.51 16.27
N SER A 319 -8.45 1.21 16.24
CA SER A 319 -9.49 1.83 17.09
C SER A 319 -9.70 1.12 18.44
N GLY A 320 -9.09 -0.05 18.65
CA GLY A 320 -9.33 -0.91 19.82
C GLY A 320 -10.70 -1.60 19.83
N GLY A 321 -11.45 -1.55 18.73
CA GLY A 321 -12.74 -2.23 18.58
C GLY A 321 -12.61 -3.74 18.32
N ASP A 322 -11.41 -4.22 18.00
CA ASP A 322 -11.10 -5.63 17.77
C ASP A 322 -11.40 -6.52 18.98
N VAL A 323 -11.17 -6.03 20.21
CA VAL A 323 -11.48 -6.77 21.45
C VAL A 323 -12.94 -7.20 21.52
N LEU A 324 -13.86 -6.38 21.00
CA LEU A 324 -15.29 -6.67 21.00
C LEU A 324 -15.71 -7.53 19.80
N ARG A 325 -15.13 -7.27 18.62
CA ARG A 325 -15.58 -7.87 17.35
C ARG A 325 -14.90 -9.19 17.00
N ILE A 326 -13.78 -9.53 17.64
CA ILE A 326 -13.05 -10.74 17.28
C ILE A 326 -13.87 -12.02 17.49
N PHE A 327 -14.75 -12.06 18.49
CA PHE A 327 -15.62 -13.22 18.71
C PHE A 327 -16.58 -13.43 17.54
N ASP A 328 -17.22 -12.36 17.07
CA ASP A 328 -18.12 -12.40 15.92
C ASP A 328 -17.37 -12.83 14.65
N ILE A 329 -16.15 -12.29 14.43
CA ILE A 329 -15.31 -12.63 13.28
C ILE A 329 -14.90 -14.11 13.32
N ILE A 330 -14.46 -14.60 14.47
CA ILE A 330 -14.03 -15.99 14.61
C ILE A 330 -15.22 -16.95 14.51
N GLU A 331 -16.40 -16.58 15.02
CA GLU A 331 -17.62 -17.35 14.84
C GLU A 331 -18.02 -17.44 13.36
N ALA A 332 -18.03 -16.32 12.65
CA ALA A 332 -18.35 -16.27 11.22
C ALA A 332 -17.37 -17.14 10.40
N VAL A 333 -16.06 -17.02 10.70
CA VAL A 333 -15.02 -17.84 10.06
C VAL A 333 -15.20 -19.32 10.37
N ASN A 334 -15.41 -19.70 11.63
CA ASN A 334 -15.58 -21.10 12.00
C ASN A 334 -16.83 -21.73 11.35
N THR A 335 -17.91 -20.96 11.25
CA THR A 335 -19.14 -21.35 10.56
C THR A 335 -18.87 -21.57 9.07
N ALA A 336 -18.21 -20.62 8.41
CA ALA A 336 -17.83 -20.73 7.00
C ALA A 336 -16.92 -21.93 6.75
N VAL A 337 -15.88 -22.16 7.57
CA VAL A 337 -15.00 -23.34 7.47
C VAL A 337 -15.80 -24.64 7.53
N ARG A 338 -16.73 -24.75 8.50
CA ARG A 338 -17.57 -25.95 8.63
C ARG A 338 -18.41 -26.18 7.38
N GLN A 339 -19.08 -25.13 6.88
CA GLN A 339 -19.90 -25.21 5.67
C GLN A 339 -19.06 -25.59 4.43
N SER A 340 -17.88 -25.00 4.25
CA SER A 340 -16.99 -25.34 3.13
C SER A 340 -16.57 -26.81 3.15
N LEU A 341 -16.25 -27.35 4.34
CA LEU A 341 -15.88 -28.76 4.52
C LEU A 341 -17.06 -29.70 4.29
N GLU A 342 -18.25 -29.33 4.74
CA GLU A 342 -19.48 -30.10 4.50
C GLU A 342 -19.78 -30.21 3.00
N ARG A 343 -19.62 -29.10 2.27
CA ARG A 343 -19.86 -28.97 0.82
C ARG A 343 -18.74 -29.49 -0.10
N ASP A 344 -17.55 -29.80 0.42
CA ASP A 344 -16.35 -30.16 -0.38
C ASP A 344 -15.86 -29.02 -1.31
N GLU A 345 -16.06 -27.77 -0.92
CA GLU A 345 -15.71 -26.59 -1.71
C GLU A 345 -14.27 -26.11 -1.40
N SER A 346 -13.30 -26.64 -2.16
CA SER A 346 -11.87 -26.34 -1.97
C SER A 346 -11.50 -24.86 -2.09
N ASN A 347 -12.09 -24.13 -3.05
CA ASN A 347 -11.82 -22.71 -3.26
C ASN A 347 -12.34 -21.86 -2.09
N GLU A 348 -13.55 -22.17 -1.63
CA GLU A 348 -14.18 -21.50 -0.49
C GLU A 348 -13.32 -21.66 0.76
N LEU A 349 -12.94 -22.90 1.10
CA LEU A 349 -12.13 -23.16 2.29
C LEU A 349 -10.78 -22.42 2.24
N GLY A 350 -10.09 -22.42 1.09
CA GLY A 350 -8.82 -21.71 0.96
C GLY A 350 -8.94 -20.20 1.19
N VAL A 351 -10.02 -19.59 0.72
CA VAL A 351 -10.32 -18.17 0.96
C VAL A 351 -10.64 -17.93 2.43
N VAL A 352 -11.49 -18.74 3.05
CA VAL A 352 -11.85 -18.58 4.48
C VAL A 352 -10.63 -18.75 5.39
N LEU A 353 -9.73 -19.69 5.08
CA LEU A 353 -8.44 -19.81 5.77
C LEU A 353 -7.62 -18.52 5.65
N THR A 354 -7.60 -17.90 4.46
CA THR A 354 -6.92 -16.62 4.22
C THR A 354 -7.56 -15.48 5.04
N LEU A 355 -8.90 -15.40 5.12
CA LEU A 355 -9.60 -14.42 5.97
C LEU A 355 -9.19 -14.57 7.43
N THR A 356 -9.08 -15.81 7.89
CA THR A 356 -8.65 -16.11 9.27
C THR A 356 -7.22 -15.65 9.54
N GLN A 357 -6.32 -15.89 8.58
CA GLN A 357 -4.92 -15.44 8.66
C GLN A 357 -4.85 -13.91 8.75
N ILE A 358 -5.65 -13.20 7.95
CA ILE A 358 -5.74 -11.73 7.95
C ILE A 358 -6.25 -11.22 9.31
N ALA A 359 -7.38 -11.76 9.79
CA ALA A 359 -7.98 -11.34 11.06
C ALA A 359 -7.00 -11.52 12.23
N LEU A 360 -6.40 -12.72 12.35
CA LEU A 360 -5.53 -13.04 13.48
C LEU A 360 -4.13 -12.42 13.36
N GLU A 361 -3.65 -12.04 12.18
CA GLU A 361 -2.46 -11.18 12.10
C GLU A 361 -2.71 -9.82 12.75
N HIS A 362 -3.90 -9.25 12.60
CA HIS A 362 -4.21 -7.93 13.15
C HIS A 362 -4.69 -7.95 14.61
N MET A 363 -5.40 -8.98 15.05
CA MET A 363 -6.12 -8.94 16.34
C MET A 363 -5.42 -9.75 17.45
N HIS A 364 -4.33 -10.47 17.15
CA HIS A 364 -3.68 -11.36 18.13
C HIS A 364 -3.13 -10.62 19.37
N THR A 365 -2.69 -9.38 19.24
CA THR A 365 -2.12 -8.60 20.35
C THR A 365 -3.15 -8.27 21.43
N SER A 366 -4.41 -8.10 21.04
CA SER A 366 -5.47 -7.59 21.92
C SER A 366 -6.11 -8.70 22.76
N VAL A 367 -6.07 -9.95 22.27
CA VAL A 367 -6.70 -11.11 22.95
C VAL A 367 -5.76 -12.30 23.20
N GLY A 368 -4.50 -12.24 22.75
CA GLY A 368 -3.55 -13.36 22.85
C GLY A 368 -3.94 -14.59 22.01
N TYR A 369 -4.88 -14.44 21.09
CA TYR A 369 -5.36 -15.52 20.21
C TYR A 369 -4.67 -15.43 18.86
N THR A 370 -3.84 -16.41 18.53
CA THR A 370 -3.03 -16.47 17.31
C THR A 370 -3.63 -17.42 16.28
N TYR A 371 -3.24 -17.28 15.00
CA TYR A 371 -3.60 -18.26 13.98
C TYR A 371 -3.14 -19.67 14.33
N ALA A 372 -1.99 -19.83 14.99
CA ALA A 372 -1.52 -21.14 15.45
C ALA A 372 -2.46 -21.77 16.48
N SER A 373 -2.86 -21.00 17.51
CA SER A 373 -3.79 -21.49 18.53
C SER A 373 -5.18 -21.78 17.96
N TRP A 374 -5.66 -20.94 17.03
CA TRP A 374 -6.92 -21.19 16.34
C TRP A 374 -6.86 -22.46 15.49
N PHE A 375 -5.82 -22.62 14.66
CA PHE A 375 -5.69 -23.76 13.77
C PHE A 375 -5.61 -25.09 14.54
N GLU A 376 -4.84 -25.14 15.64
CA GLU A 376 -4.80 -26.30 16.51
C GLU A 376 -6.18 -26.62 17.12
N ALA A 377 -6.87 -25.61 17.65
CA ALA A 377 -8.17 -25.78 18.29
C ALA A 377 -9.25 -26.25 17.30
N THR A 378 -9.25 -25.68 16.09
CA THR A 378 -10.26 -25.93 15.06
C THR A 378 -10.06 -27.29 14.38
N PHE A 379 -8.82 -27.67 14.06
CA PHE A 379 -8.56 -28.84 13.21
C PHE A 379 -7.89 -30.02 13.94
N VAL A 380 -7.05 -29.78 14.94
CA VAL A 380 -6.15 -30.82 15.49
C VAL A 380 -6.66 -31.43 16.80
N ARG A 381 -7.29 -30.63 17.67
CA ARG A 381 -7.76 -31.10 18.99
C ARG A 381 -8.98 -32.04 18.86
N PRO A 382 -9.28 -32.87 19.88
CA PRO A 382 -10.40 -33.83 19.84
C PRO A 382 -11.79 -33.23 19.64
N SER A 383 -11.96 -31.93 19.89
CA SER A 383 -13.19 -31.16 19.61
C SER A 383 -13.16 -30.49 18.23
N SER A 384 -12.35 -31.01 17.30
CA SER A 384 -12.21 -30.41 15.97
C SER A 384 -13.48 -30.57 15.15
N ILE A 385 -13.62 -29.71 14.15
CA ILE A 385 -14.71 -29.79 13.18
C ILE A 385 -14.51 -30.93 12.15
N LEU A 386 -13.42 -31.68 12.27
CA LEU A 386 -13.01 -32.70 11.30
C LEU A 386 -13.47 -34.09 11.72
N ASP A 387 -14.21 -34.74 10.83
CA ASP A 387 -14.45 -36.18 10.83
C ASP A 387 -13.49 -36.89 9.85
N LYS A 388 -13.60 -38.22 9.71
CA LYS A 388 -12.73 -39.00 8.80
C LYS A 388 -12.82 -38.53 7.34
N ARG A 389 -14.00 -38.11 6.87
CA ARG A 389 -14.24 -37.68 5.47
C ARG A 389 -13.65 -36.30 5.23
N THR A 390 -14.08 -35.33 6.04
CA THR A 390 -13.66 -33.92 5.98
C THR A 390 -12.16 -33.76 6.26
N SER A 391 -11.55 -34.63 7.07
CA SER A 391 -10.09 -34.66 7.27
C SER A 391 -9.31 -34.93 5.98
N ALA A 392 -9.78 -35.86 5.13
CA ALA A 392 -9.12 -36.16 3.87
C ALA A 392 -9.23 -35.01 2.87
N ILE A 393 -10.42 -34.38 2.80
CA ILE A 393 -10.69 -33.18 1.99
C ILE A 393 -9.77 -32.03 2.45
N PHE A 394 -9.74 -31.79 3.76
CA PHE A 394 -8.90 -30.75 4.37
C PHE A 394 -7.41 -30.90 4.00
N ILE A 395 -6.84 -32.10 4.17
CA ILE A 395 -5.43 -32.32 3.81
C ILE A 395 -5.18 -32.12 2.31
N LYS A 396 -6.08 -32.58 1.45
CA LYS A 396 -5.97 -32.36 0.00
C LYS A 396 -5.94 -30.85 -0.34
N ILE A 397 -6.77 -30.05 0.32
CA ILE A 397 -6.81 -28.60 0.13
C ILE A 397 -5.52 -27.94 0.60
N LEU A 398 -5.02 -28.30 1.78
CA LEU A 398 -3.73 -27.77 2.27
C LEU A 398 -2.56 -28.11 1.33
N GLN A 399 -2.56 -29.31 0.75
CA GLN A 399 -1.57 -29.71 -0.27
C GLN A 399 -1.65 -28.83 -1.51
N GLN A 400 -2.86 -28.50 -2.00
CA GLN A 400 -3.06 -27.61 -3.15
C GLN A 400 -2.55 -26.18 -2.88
N MET A 401 -2.73 -25.69 -1.65
CA MET A 401 -2.30 -24.34 -1.24
C MET A 401 -0.78 -24.23 -1.00
N THR A 402 -0.07 -25.35 -0.81
CA THR A 402 1.33 -25.37 -0.31
C THR A 402 2.31 -24.50 -1.12
N LEU A 403 2.10 -24.35 -2.43
CA LEU A 403 2.99 -23.56 -3.29
C LEU A 403 2.78 -22.04 -3.17
N TYR A 404 1.57 -21.62 -2.82
CA TYR A 404 1.13 -20.22 -2.78
C TYR A 404 1.04 -19.65 -1.36
N GLU A 405 1.05 -20.53 -0.36
CA GLU A 405 0.91 -20.20 1.05
C GLU A 405 2.14 -19.47 1.62
N LEU A 406 1.90 -18.62 2.62
CA LEU A 406 2.98 -17.92 3.32
C LEU A 406 3.90 -18.90 4.07
N PRO A 407 5.23 -18.70 4.09
CA PRO A 407 6.12 -19.69 4.70
C PRO A 407 5.93 -19.89 6.22
N SER A 408 5.53 -18.83 6.92
CA SER A 408 5.16 -18.87 8.34
C SER A 408 3.89 -19.70 8.58
N ILE A 409 2.90 -19.58 7.69
CA ILE A 409 1.68 -20.38 7.73
C ILE A 409 2.01 -21.85 7.50
N LEU A 410 2.87 -22.17 6.53
CA LEU A 410 3.37 -23.52 6.31
C LEU A 410 4.05 -24.08 7.58
N GLN A 411 4.85 -23.27 8.28
CA GLN A 411 5.46 -23.67 9.55
C GLN A 411 4.44 -23.93 10.66
N ILE A 412 3.39 -23.10 10.74
CA ILE A 412 2.30 -23.28 11.71
C ILE A 412 1.54 -24.58 11.41
N GLN A 413 1.04 -24.73 10.19
CA GLN A 413 0.26 -25.89 9.75
C GLN A 413 1.08 -27.18 9.89
N GLY A 414 2.33 -27.16 9.42
CA GLY A 414 3.24 -28.30 9.52
C GLY A 414 3.56 -28.69 10.97
N LYS A 415 3.78 -27.72 11.86
CA LYS A 415 4.01 -28.01 13.29
C LYS A 415 2.75 -28.58 13.95
N ALA A 416 1.58 -27.98 13.73
CA ALA A 416 0.32 -28.43 14.32
C ALA A 416 -0.01 -29.88 13.92
N LEU A 417 0.28 -30.26 12.68
CA LEU A 417 0.01 -31.60 12.14
C LEU A 417 1.13 -32.62 12.39
N SER A 418 2.32 -32.19 12.84
CA SER A 418 3.52 -33.04 12.94
C SER A 418 3.35 -34.28 13.81
N ASN A 419 2.54 -34.20 14.87
CA ASN A 419 2.25 -35.30 15.80
C ASN A 419 0.78 -35.73 15.77
N CYS A 420 0.01 -35.28 14.75
CA CYS A 420 -1.39 -35.63 14.65
C CYS A 420 -1.54 -36.99 13.94
N SER A 421 -1.98 -38.01 14.69
CA SER A 421 -2.31 -39.34 14.15
C SER A 421 -3.79 -39.51 13.82
N ALA A 422 -4.66 -38.60 14.29
CA ALA A 422 -6.11 -38.67 14.08
C ALA A 422 -6.54 -38.25 12.66
N ILE A 423 -5.74 -37.41 12.00
CA ILE A 423 -6.04 -36.88 10.66
C ILE A 423 -5.32 -37.73 9.60
N PRO A 424 -6.05 -38.41 8.69
CA PRO A 424 -5.45 -39.18 7.60
C PRO A 424 -4.53 -38.32 6.73
N ASN A 425 -3.41 -38.90 6.27
CA ASN A 425 -2.43 -38.27 5.37
C ASN A 425 -1.74 -37.00 5.91
N ALA A 426 -1.92 -36.64 7.19
CA ALA A 426 -1.26 -35.50 7.81
C ALA A 426 0.27 -35.57 7.69
N GLN A 427 0.87 -36.76 7.84
CA GLN A 427 2.32 -36.96 7.74
C GLN A 427 2.88 -36.76 6.32
N GLU A 428 2.08 -37.09 5.29
CA GLU A 428 2.44 -36.83 3.89
C GLU A 428 2.46 -35.33 3.62
N TYR A 429 1.44 -34.61 4.09
CA TYR A 429 1.39 -33.16 4.02
C TYR A 429 2.55 -32.50 4.78
N VAL A 430 2.85 -32.92 6.02
CA VAL A 430 3.99 -32.41 6.80
C VAL A 430 5.31 -32.64 6.05
N SER A 431 5.47 -33.77 5.37
CA SER A 431 6.65 -34.05 4.54
C SER A 431 6.75 -33.11 3.34
N ALA A 432 5.64 -32.82 2.66
CA ALA A 432 5.57 -31.84 1.57
C ALA A 432 5.92 -30.42 2.05
N VAL A 433 5.39 -30.02 3.21
CA VAL A 433 5.72 -28.74 3.87
C VAL A 433 7.20 -28.64 4.17
N ARG A 434 7.81 -29.66 4.79
CA ARG A 434 9.26 -29.66 5.08
C ARG A 434 10.10 -29.49 3.81
N LYS A 435 9.75 -30.20 2.74
CA LYS A 435 10.41 -30.07 1.45
C LYS A 435 10.30 -28.64 0.91
N ARG A 436 9.09 -28.05 0.96
CA ARG A 436 8.85 -26.68 0.52
C ARG A 436 9.65 -25.66 1.34
N LEU A 437 9.73 -25.83 2.66
CA LEU A 437 10.51 -24.95 3.53
C LEU A 437 12.02 -25.04 3.24
N VAL A 438 12.53 -26.22 2.91
CA VAL A 438 13.93 -26.40 2.46
C VAL A 438 14.18 -25.68 1.14
N GLU A 439 13.28 -25.78 0.17
CA GLU A 439 13.38 -25.05 -1.11
C GLU A 439 13.43 -23.52 -0.90
N LEU A 440 12.71 -23.02 0.10
CA LEU A 440 12.67 -21.61 0.48
C LEU A 440 13.82 -21.18 1.40
N GLY A 441 14.67 -22.11 1.86
CA GLY A 441 15.79 -21.84 2.75
C GLY A 441 15.38 -21.47 4.19
N LEU A 442 14.27 -22.02 4.68
CA LEU A 442 13.66 -21.72 5.99
C LEU A 442 13.70 -22.93 6.95
N ASN A 443 13.34 -22.73 8.22
CA ASN A 443 13.36 -23.80 9.22
C ASN A 443 12.35 -24.90 8.86
N GLN A 444 12.86 -26.12 8.67
CA GLN A 444 12.09 -27.33 8.37
C GLN A 444 11.90 -28.26 9.57
N HIS A 445 12.46 -27.92 10.74
CA HIS A 445 12.41 -28.77 11.93
C HIS A 445 11.05 -28.69 12.65
N LEU A 446 10.28 -27.63 12.42
CA LEU A 446 8.90 -27.46 12.92
C LEU A 446 8.77 -27.62 14.45
N LYS A 447 9.86 -27.33 15.19
CA LYS A 447 9.91 -27.48 16.66
C LYS A 447 9.16 -26.36 17.39
N LYS A 448 9.19 -25.14 16.86
CA LYS A 448 8.58 -23.94 17.44
C LYS A 448 7.60 -23.32 16.45
N TYR A 449 6.61 -22.60 16.95
CA TYR A 449 5.78 -21.73 16.12
C TYR A 449 6.56 -20.44 15.79
N PRO A 450 6.34 -19.83 14.61
CA PRO A 450 6.80 -18.48 14.35
C PRO A 450 6.12 -17.49 15.30
N VAL A 451 6.75 -16.34 15.54
CA VAL A 451 6.25 -15.29 16.45
C VAL A 451 5.06 -14.55 15.85
N SER A 452 5.02 -14.39 14.52
CA SER A 452 3.91 -13.78 13.77
C SER A 452 3.83 -14.42 12.38
N ILE A 453 2.67 -14.28 11.73
CA ILE A 453 2.45 -14.75 10.36
C ILE A 453 3.35 -13.97 9.36
N MET A 454 3.84 -12.78 9.70
CA MET A 454 4.75 -12.04 8.84
C MET A 454 6.22 -12.42 9.01
N THR A 455 6.57 -13.14 10.07
CA THR A 455 7.97 -13.45 10.42
C THR A 455 8.18 -14.96 10.47
N PRO A 456 8.48 -15.61 9.32
CA PRO A 456 8.79 -17.02 9.30
C PRO A 456 10.06 -17.30 10.10
N LEU A 457 10.10 -18.44 10.78
CA LEU A 457 11.32 -18.95 11.40
C LEU A 457 12.34 -19.16 10.30
N GLN A 458 13.40 -18.36 10.35
CA GLN A 458 14.53 -18.54 9.46
C GLN A 458 15.06 -19.95 9.65
N ALA A 459 15.61 -20.53 8.58
CA ALA A 459 16.49 -21.68 8.78
C ALA A 459 17.46 -21.29 9.89
N GLU A 460 17.79 -22.23 10.76
CA GLU A 460 18.89 -22.00 11.67
C GLU A 460 20.08 -21.60 10.80
N SER A 461 20.33 -20.29 10.62
CA SER A 461 21.68 -19.82 10.55
C SER A 461 22.31 -20.47 11.76
N ILE A 462 23.46 -21.11 11.55
CA ILE A 462 24.26 -21.79 12.56
C ILE A 462 24.65 -20.74 13.64
N THR A 463 23.67 -20.34 14.43
CA THR A 463 23.62 -19.21 15.36
C THR A 463 22.75 -19.57 16.58
N GLU A 464 22.04 -20.71 16.56
CA GLU A 464 21.81 -21.50 17.79
C GLU A 464 23.10 -22.24 18.25
N ALA A 465 24.26 -21.99 17.61
CA ALA A 465 25.60 -22.35 18.09
C ALA A 465 26.26 -21.26 18.96
N LEU A 466 25.51 -20.27 19.48
CA LEU A 466 26.05 -19.25 20.40
C LEU A 466 26.23 -19.72 21.85
N ASN A 467 26.28 -21.03 22.09
CA ASN A 467 26.68 -21.62 23.37
C ASN A 467 27.47 -22.93 23.20
N ILE A 468 28.45 -23.00 22.29
CA ILE A 468 29.49 -24.06 22.24
C ILE A 468 30.80 -23.42 21.75
N PRO A 469 32.00 -23.80 22.25
CA PRO A 469 33.27 -23.06 22.10
C PRO A 469 33.69 -22.82 20.65
N ASP A 470 34.48 -21.77 20.46
CA ASP A 470 34.94 -21.24 19.17
C ASP A 470 35.26 -22.34 18.13
N GLU A 471 34.44 -22.46 17.09
CA GLU A 471 34.61 -23.46 16.02
C GLU A 471 35.99 -23.36 15.35
N VAL A 472 36.57 -22.16 15.31
CA VAL A 472 37.94 -21.96 14.83
C VAL A 472 38.91 -22.70 15.76
N GLU A 473 38.77 -22.58 17.07
CA GLU A 473 39.62 -23.26 18.04
C GLU A 473 39.55 -24.78 17.92
N GLN A 474 38.35 -25.36 17.78
CA GLN A 474 38.21 -26.81 17.58
C GLN A 474 38.85 -27.28 16.26
N VAL A 475 38.69 -26.52 15.18
CA VAL A 475 39.32 -26.83 13.90
C VAL A 475 40.85 -26.73 14.00
N LEU A 476 41.36 -25.75 14.74
CA LEU A 476 42.80 -25.60 15.00
C LEU A 476 43.36 -26.73 15.86
N GLN A 477 42.63 -27.15 16.89
CA GLN A 477 42.99 -28.31 17.72
C GLN A 477 43.02 -29.59 16.89
N GLN A 478 41.99 -29.85 16.06
CA GLN A 478 41.96 -31.01 15.19
C GLN A 478 43.07 -30.98 14.13
N PHE A 479 43.38 -29.81 13.59
CA PHE A 479 44.46 -29.62 12.64
C PHE A 479 45.83 -29.89 13.28
N ALA A 480 46.05 -29.40 14.51
CA ALA A 480 47.27 -29.66 15.28
C ALA A 480 47.39 -31.14 15.67
N GLN A 481 46.31 -31.77 16.12
CA GLN A 481 46.27 -33.19 16.51
C GLN A 481 46.46 -34.15 15.32
N LYS A 482 46.10 -33.74 14.10
CA LYS A 482 46.21 -34.54 12.86
C LYS A 482 47.42 -34.17 12.01
N ASN A 483 48.54 -33.79 12.65
CA ASN A 483 49.81 -33.48 11.99
C ASN A 483 49.67 -32.51 10.80
N ASN A 484 48.98 -31.39 10.99
CA ASN A 484 48.77 -30.35 9.96
C ASN A 484 47.97 -30.82 8.73
N THR A 485 47.12 -31.83 8.88
CA THR A 485 46.19 -32.26 7.82
C THR A 485 44.85 -31.53 7.98
N VAL A 486 44.35 -30.91 6.89
CA VAL A 486 43.06 -30.20 6.90
C VAL A 486 41.92 -31.18 7.25
N PRO A 487 41.09 -30.90 8.28
CA PRO A 487 39.99 -31.76 8.66
C PRO A 487 39.03 -32.04 7.50
N LYS A 488 38.66 -33.31 7.28
CA LYS A 488 37.72 -33.72 6.21
C LYS A 488 36.36 -33.01 6.33
N THR A 489 35.90 -32.77 7.56
CA THR A 489 34.68 -32.03 7.89
C THR A 489 34.73 -30.60 7.36
N LEU A 490 35.87 -29.91 7.54
CA LEU A 490 36.09 -28.56 7.01
C LEU A 490 36.13 -28.55 5.47
N LEU A 491 36.74 -29.57 4.85
CA LEU A 491 36.76 -29.71 3.39
C LEU A 491 35.35 -29.93 2.83
N GLN A 492 34.55 -30.77 3.45
CA GLN A 492 33.15 -31.00 3.08
C GLN A 492 32.34 -29.70 3.22
N ALA A 493 32.47 -28.98 4.34
CA ALA A 493 31.79 -27.70 4.54
C ALA A 493 32.21 -26.63 3.50
N SER A 494 33.47 -26.62 3.06
CA SER A 494 33.93 -25.72 2.00
C SER A 494 33.25 -25.97 0.63
N VAL A 495 32.72 -27.17 0.41
CA VAL A 495 32.03 -27.57 -0.84
C VAL A 495 30.52 -27.43 -0.67
N PHE A 496 29.94 -28.07 0.35
CA PHE A 496 28.49 -28.13 0.54
C PHE A 496 27.90 -26.88 1.21
N GLN A 497 28.72 -26.08 1.90
CA GLN A 497 28.30 -24.88 2.64
C GLN A 497 29.16 -23.66 2.26
N ARG A 498 29.34 -23.43 0.96
CA ARG A 498 30.25 -22.39 0.41
C ARG A 498 30.01 -20.99 0.99
N LYS A 499 28.75 -20.58 1.17
CA LYS A 499 28.41 -19.26 1.75
C LYS A 499 28.89 -19.13 3.20
N TRP A 500 28.68 -20.14 4.04
CA TRP A 500 29.18 -20.16 5.42
C TRP A 500 30.72 -20.15 5.46
N PHE A 501 31.36 -20.99 4.64
CA PHE A 501 32.81 -21.09 4.62
C PHE A 501 33.48 -19.76 4.27
N VAL A 502 32.97 -19.06 3.24
CA VAL A 502 33.54 -17.79 2.78
C VAL A 502 33.14 -16.62 3.67
N SER A 503 31.88 -16.51 4.09
CA SER A 503 31.37 -15.32 4.79
C SER A 503 31.47 -15.40 6.31
N THR A 504 31.71 -16.58 6.89
CA THR A 504 31.73 -16.79 8.35
C THR A 504 33.06 -17.39 8.82
N PHE A 505 33.42 -18.57 8.29
CA PHE A 505 34.61 -19.29 8.76
C PHE A 505 35.92 -18.57 8.42
N LEU A 506 36.12 -18.20 7.15
CA LEU A 506 37.36 -17.53 6.73
C LEU A 506 37.58 -16.20 7.48
N PRO A 507 36.61 -15.26 7.57
CA PRO A 507 36.79 -14.03 8.34
C PRO A 507 37.16 -14.29 9.80
N LYS A 508 36.52 -15.24 10.47
CA LYS A 508 36.85 -15.62 11.85
C LYS A 508 38.26 -16.22 11.97
N LEU A 509 38.65 -17.11 11.05
CA LEU A 509 40.01 -17.68 11.01
C LEU A 509 41.07 -16.60 10.77
N PHE A 510 40.79 -15.60 9.92
CA PHE A 510 41.69 -14.46 9.68
C PHE A 510 41.69 -13.44 10.83
N ALA A 511 40.63 -13.36 11.62
CA ALA A 511 40.53 -12.52 12.81
C ALA A 511 40.96 -13.22 14.11
N TRP A 512 41.31 -14.51 14.07
CA TRP A 512 41.66 -15.31 15.24
C TRP A 512 42.95 -14.82 15.94
N GLN A 513 42.86 -14.40 17.21
CA GLN A 513 43.99 -13.85 17.98
C GLN A 513 44.27 -14.59 19.30
N SER A 514 43.65 -15.75 19.56
CA SER A 514 43.89 -16.49 20.80
C SER A 514 45.32 -17.05 20.86
N SER A 515 46.02 -16.81 21.97
CA SER A 515 47.47 -17.01 22.14
C SER A 515 47.95 -18.46 22.04
N GLY A 516 47.06 -19.45 22.20
CA GLY A 516 47.44 -20.87 22.26
C GLY A 516 47.71 -21.57 20.93
N HIS A 517 47.20 -21.06 19.79
CA HIS A 517 47.18 -21.80 18.52
C HIS A 517 47.56 -20.97 17.27
N MET A 518 48.34 -19.90 17.43
CA MET A 518 48.70 -19.01 16.33
C MET A 518 49.51 -19.72 15.22
N GLU A 519 50.38 -20.66 15.56
CA GLU A 519 51.14 -21.44 14.58
C GLU A 519 50.26 -22.41 13.78
N ALA A 520 49.33 -23.07 14.46
CA ALA A 520 48.33 -23.95 13.83
C ALA A 520 47.42 -23.15 12.89
N ARG A 521 47.04 -21.92 13.29
CA ARG A 521 46.23 -21.01 12.47
C ARG A 521 46.94 -20.64 11.17
N ASN A 522 48.20 -20.19 11.27
CA ASN A 522 48.97 -19.80 10.09
C ASN A 522 49.20 -20.99 9.16
N SER A 523 49.51 -22.16 9.73
CA SER A 523 49.71 -23.41 8.99
C SER A 523 48.43 -23.89 8.30
N LEU A 524 47.27 -23.75 8.95
CA LEU A 524 45.97 -24.07 8.36
C LEU A 524 45.62 -23.13 7.19
N ILE A 525 45.88 -21.82 7.32
CA ILE A 525 45.69 -20.86 6.24
C ILE A 525 46.55 -21.22 5.02
N MET A 526 47.81 -21.60 5.22
CA MET A 526 48.69 -22.05 4.13
C MET A 526 48.20 -23.36 3.51
N ALA A 527 47.77 -24.33 4.32
CA ALA A 527 47.24 -25.60 3.85
C ALA A 527 45.96 -25.42 3.00
N LEU A 528 45.03 -24.57 3.45
CA LEU A 528 43.81 -24.22 2.72
C LEU A 528 44.11 -23.45 1.42
N LYS A 529 45.16 -22.62 1.40
CA LYS A 529 45.61 -21.96 0.17
C LYS A 529 46.18 -22.96 -0.84
N LYS A 530 46.99 -23.93 -0.39
CA LYS A 530 47.59 -24.96 -1.26
C LYS A 530 46.53 -25.78 -2.02
N ILE A 531 45.34 -25.94 -1.45
CA ILE A 531 44.20 -26.65 -2.06
C ILE A 531 43.16 -25.71 -2.70
N ASN A 532 43.52 -24.46 -2.99
CA ASN A 532 42.68 -23.45 -3.66
C ASN A 532 41.34 -23.14 -2.96
N LYS A 533 41.29 -23.24 -1.62
CA LYS A 533 40.09 -22.88 -0.83
C LYS A 533 40.09 -21.42 -0.36
N ILE A 534 41.21 -20.70 -0.48
CA ILE A 534 41.32 -19.29 -0.08
C ILE A 534 41.56 -18.39 -1.31
N PRO A 535 40.71 -17.37 -1.54
CA PRO A 535 40.93 -16.35 -2.57
C PRO A 535 42.20 -15.53 -2.34
N ASP A 536 42.86 -15.10 -3.42
CA ASP A 536 44.08 -14.28 -3.34
C ASP A 536 43.87 -12.94 -2.63
N SER A 537 42.65 -12.39 -2.69
CA SER A 537 42.27 -11.16 -2.01
C SER A 537 42.41 -11.24 -0.50
N LEU A 538 42.22 -12.42 0.10
CA LEU A 538 42.37 -12.65 1.54
C LEU A 538 43.79 -13.12 1.91
N TYR A 539 44.45 -13.86 1.02
CA TYR A 539 45.77 -14.45 1.31
C TYR A 539 46.93 -13.44 1.19
N LYS A 540 46.90 -12.53 0.20
CA LYS A 540 47.97 -11.55 -0.01
C LYS A 540 48.20 -10.61 1.21
N PRO A 541 47.15 -10.01 1.82
CA PRO A 541 47.32 -9.18 3.01
C PRO A 541 47.88 -9.95 4.21
N PHE A 542 47.47 -11.22 4.38
CA PHE A 542 47.96 -12.08 5.46
C PHE A 542 49.48 -12.33 5.37
N ILE A 543 50.00 -12.67 4.19
CA ILE A 543 51.46 -12.87 4.01
C ILE A 543 52.24 -11.58 4.24
N GLN A 544 51.72 -10.42 3.79
CA GLN A 544 52.36 -9.13 4.04
C GLN A 544 52.45 -8.82 5.54
N GLN A 545 51.40 -9.13 6.31
CA GLN A 545 51.40 -8.99 7.77
C GLN A 545 52.41 -9.93 8.45
N GLN A 546 52.50 -11.19 8.01
CA GLN A 546 53.48 -12.15 8.54
C GLN A 546 54.93 -11.69 8.29
N GLN A 547 55.22 -11.17 7.09
CA GLN A 547 56.55 -10.65 6.75
C GLN A 547 56.91 -9.38 7.55
N GLN A 548 55.93 -8.51 7.83
CA GLN A 548 56.14 -7.33 8.69
C GLN A 548 56.37 -7.71 10.15
N GLN A 549 55.68 -8.75 10.66
CA GLN A 549 55.89 -9.25 12.03
C GLN A 549 57.25 -9.94 12.19
N SER A 550 57.74 -10.66 11.17
CA SER A 550 59.08 -11.28 11.16
C SER A 550 60.23 -10.27 11.06
N LYS A 551 59.98 -9.02 10.66
CA LYS A 551 60.98 -7.92 10.64
C LYS A 551 60.99 -7.10 11.93
N ARG A 552 59.99 -7.28 12.81
CA ARG A 552 59.84 -6.59 14.10
C ARG A 552 60.23 -7.45 15.31
N LYS A 553 60.34 -8.76 15.12
CA LYS A 553 61.10 -9.67 15.99
C LYS A 553 62.52 -9.75 15.49
#